data_AF-A0A7C1UUD6-F1
#
_entry.id   AF-A0A7C1UUD6-F1
#
_cell.length_a   1.000
_cell.length_b   1.000
_cell.length_c   1.000
_cell.angle_alpha   90.00
_cell.angle_beta   90.00
_cell.angle_gamma   90.00
#
_symmetry.space_group_name_H-M   'P 1'
#
loop_
_entity.id
_entity.type
_entity.pdbx_description
1 polymer ?
#
loop_
_entity_poly.entity_id
_entity_poly.type
_entity_poly.pdbx_seq_one_letter_code
_entity_poly.pdbx_strand_id
1 'polypeptide(L)'
;MIKLSNLYVKNIEKLAQECKIPLKKSAKKADKIKTILNTGIPEDKLKRLYEKYFNEQSTVKPRSITTVNRLKLVEDQIKFIMTKIDEINVKLANLSSTDPSINTHDILDIKNIIKSNILPGKSITVDELLNIKRLSKFTRDSIYTAVIDLVDEEIFDVSKGNSKNKIQGYIGRLIRR
;
A
#
# COMPACT_ATOMS: atom_id res chain seq x y z
N MET A 1 -52.16 -4.42 -16.82
CA MET A 1 -51.47 -5.46 -16.01
C MET A 1 -50.15 -4.92 -15.44
N ILE A 2 -50.11 -4.69 -14.12
CA ILE A 2 -48.99 -4.05 -13.42
C ILE A 2 -47.86 -5.07 -13.15
N LYS A 3 -46.63 -4.77 -13.59
CA LYS A 3 -45.46 -5.63 -13.34
C LYS A 3 -44.82 -5.30 -11.99
N LEU A 4 -45.40 -5.80 -10.89
CA LEU A 4 -44.87 -5.66 -9.52
C LEU A 4 -43.43 -6.22 -9.37
N SER A 5 -42.97 -7.04 -10.32
CA SER A 5 -41.56 -7.49 -10.42
C SER A 5 -40.56 -6.36 -10.52
N ASN A 6 -40.97 -5.17 -11.00
CA ASN A 6 -40.09 -4.02 -11.21
C ASN A 6 -39.84 -3.20 -9.93
N LEU A 7 -40.52 -3.54 -8.83
CA LEU A 7 -40.32 -2.90 -7.54
C LEU A 7 -39.25 -3.62 -6.71
N TYR A 8 -38.46 -2.87 -5.93
CA TYR A 8 -37.61 -3.47 -4.90
C TYR A 8 -38.44 -4.19 -3.83
N VAL A 9 -37.86 -5.21 -3.18
CA VAL A 9 -38.56 -6.01 -2.14
C VAL A 9 -39.10 -5.11 -1.02
N LYS A 10 -38.32 -4.13 -0.57
CA LYS A 10 -38.72 -3.14 0.44
C LYS A 10 -39.97 -2.34 0.02
N ASN A 11 -40.08 -1.99 -1.26
CA ASN A 11 -41.22 -1.23 -1.78
C ASN A 11 -42.47 -2.10 -1.96
N ILE A 12 -42.28 -3.38 -2.29
CA ILE A 12 -43.37 -4.38 -2.29
C ILE A 12 -43.92 -4.58 -0.87
N GLU A 13 -43.04 -4.60 0.15
CA GLU A 13 -43.45 -4.70 1.55
C GLU A 13 -44.22 -3.46 2.03
N LYS A 14 -43.75 -2.26 1.69
CA LYS A 14 -44.48 -1.01 1.98
C LYS A 14 -45.86 -0.99 1.31
N LEU A 15 -45.94 -1.38 0.03
CA LEU A 15 -47.20 -1.48 -0.70
C LEU A 15 -48.17 -2.42 0.00
N ALA A 16 -47.71 -3.61 0.39
CA ALA A 16 -48.53 -4.56 1.12
C ALA A 16 -48.98 -4.01 2.49
N GLN A 17 -48.12 -3.27 3.17
CA GLN A 17 -48.43 -2.64 4.46
C GLN A 17 -49.51 -1.54 4.31
N GLU A 18 -49.45 -0.69 3.28
CA GLU A 18 -50.49 0.30 2.96
C GLU A 18 -51.82 -0.37 2.55
N CYS A 19 -51.76 -1.56 1.96
CA CYS A 19 -52.92 -2.38 1.65
C CYS A 19 -53.39 -3.27 2.82
N LYS A 20 -52.73 -3.20 4.00
CA LYS A 20 -53.00 -4.06 5.17
C LYS A 20 -52.93 -5.57 4.87
N ILE A 21 -52.05 -5.96 3.95
CA ILE A 21 -51.84 -7.36 3.56
C ILE A 21 -50.75 -7.98 4.43
N PRO A 22 -51.03 -9.06 5.17
CA PRO A 22 -50.01 -9.75 5.96
C PRO A 22 -49.04 -10.49 5.02
N LEU A 23 -47.79 -10.01 4.93
CA LEU A 23 -46.71 -10.71 4.25
C LEU A 23 -45.83 -11.47 5.25
N LYS A 24 -45.49 -12.71 4.94
CA LYS A 24 -44.45 -13.45 5.66
C LYS A 24 -43.09 -12.78 5.41
N LYS A 25 -42.38 -12.39 6.48
CA LYS A 25 -41.08 -11.70 6.40
C LYS A 25 -40.04 -12.48 5.56
N SER A 26 -39.99 -13.80 5.73
CA SER A 26 -39.07 -14.72 5.04
C SER A 26 -39.50 -15.14 3.63
N ALA A 27 -40.69 -14.72 3.15
CA ALA A 27 -41.17 -15.12 1.83
C ALA A 27 -40.34 -14.50 0.70
N LYS A 28 -40.14 -15.28 -0.37
CA LYS A 28 -39.46 -14.80 -1.58
C LYS A 28 -40.29 -13.69 -2.25
N LYS A 29 -39.62 -12.83 -3.02
CA LYS A 29 -40.25 -11.72 -3.75
C LYS A 29 -41.42 -12.19 -4.62
N ALA A 30 -41.26 -13.31 -5.31
CA ALA A 30 -42.31 -13.89 -6.15
C ALA A 30 -43.56 -14.27 -5.34
N ASP A 31 -43.38 -14.85 -4.15
CA ASP A 31 -44.49 -15.26 -3.28
C ASP A 31 -45.20 -14.04 -2.70
N LYS A 32 -44.46 -12.99 -2.30
CA LYS A 32 -45.03 -11.72 -1.85
C LYS A 32 -45.90 -11.06 -2.94
N ILE A 33 -45.45 -11.10 -4.20
CA ILE A 33 -46.22 -10.59 -5.35
C ILE A 33 -47.49 -11.41 -5.56
N LYS A 34 -47.41 -12.74 -5.51
CA LYS A 34 -48.59 -13.61 -5.62
C LYS A 34 -49.62 -13.32 -4.54
N THR A 35 -49.19 -13.15 -3.28
CA THR A 35 -50.09 -12.78 -2.19
C THR A 35 -50.81 -11.46 -2.46
N ILE A 36 -50.11 -10.46 -2.97
CA ILE A 36 -50.71 -9.14 -3.29
C ILE A 36 -51.74 -9.28 -4.43
N LEU A 37 -51.42 -10.03 -5.48
CA LEU A 37 -52.35 -10.24 -6.61
C LEU A 37 -53.59 -11.04 -6.19
N ASN A 38 -53.46 -11.98 -5.26
CA ASN A 38 -54.58 -12.82 -4.79
C ASN A 38 -55.52 -12.11 -3.79
N THR A 39 -55.14 -10.94 -3.27
CA THR A 39 -55.97 -10.20 -2.28
C THR A 39 -57.08 -9.34 -2.89
N GLY A 40 -57.24 -9.34 -4.21
CA GLY A 40 -58.36 -8.66 -4.88
C GLY A 40 -58.31 -7.13 -4.76
N ILE A 41 -57.12 -6.55 -4.68
CA ILE A 41 -56.96 -5.08 -4.66
C ILE A 41 -57.50 -4.50 -5.97
N PRO A 42 -58.34 -3.44 -5.92
CA PRO A 42 -58.78 -2.73 -7.12
C PRO A 42 -57.59 -2.28 -7.98
N GLU A 43 -57.64 -2.54 -9.29
CA GLU A 43 -56.51 -2.29 -10.20
C GLU A 43 -56.07 -0.82 -10.17
N ASP A 44 -57.00 0.12 -10.02
CA ASP A 44 -56.71 1.56 -9.89
C ASP A 44 -55.88 1.89 -8.64
N LYS A 45 -56.21 1.25 -7.51
CA LYS A 45 -55.48 1.45 -6.25
C LYS A 45 -54.09 0.84 -6.34
N LEU A 46 -53.97 -0.34 -6.95
CA LEU A 46 -52.69 -1.00 -7.17
C LEU A 46 -51.80 -0.19 -8.13
N LYS A 47 -52.38 0.42 -9.16
CA LYS A 47 -51.68 1.27 -10.13
C LYS A 47 -51.09 2.51 -9.46
N ARG A 48 -51.90 3.22 -8.68
CA ARG A 48 -51.46 4.41 -7.92
C ARG A 48 -50.32 4.09 -6.97
N LEU A 49 -50.43 2.98 -6.23
CA LEU A 49 -49.38 2.56 -5.30
C LEU A 49 -48.12 2.11 -6.02
N TYR A 50 -48.26 1.38 -7.14
CA TYR A 50 -47.13 1.03 -7.98
C TYR A 50 -46.39 2.27 -8.46
N GLU A 51 -47.09 3.25 -9.03
CA GLU A 51 -46.48 4.50 -9.53
C GLU A 51 -45.80 5.29 -8.40
N LYS A 52 -46.44 5.41 -7.23
CA LYS A 52 -45.87 6.05 -6.04
C LYS A 52 -44.51 5.42 -5.66
N TYR A 53 -44.48 4.11 -5.52
CA TYR A 53 -43.26 3.41 -5.09
C TYR A 53 -42.23 3.22 -6.20
N PHE A 54 -42.67 3.18 -7.46
CA PHE A 54 -41.80 3.17 -8.64
C PHE A 54 -41.08 4.53 -8.80
N ASN A 55 -41.75 5.62 -8.45
CA ASN A 55 -41.14 6.94 -8.42
C ASN A 55 -40.21 7.10 -7.19
N GLU A 56 -40.61 6.58 -6.01
CA GLU A 56 -39.73 6.55 -4.81
C GLU A 56 -38.42 5.75 -5.01
N GLN A 57 -38.43 4.68 -5.82
CA GLN A 57 -37.19 3.97 -6.15
C GLN A 57 -36.34 4.69 -7.21
N SER A 58 -36.96 5.55 -8.02
CA SER A 58 -36.26 6.34 -9.04
C SER A 58 -35.64 7.60 -8.43
N THR A 59 -36.12 8.05 -7.28
CA THR A 59 -35.53 9.15 -6.48
C THR A 59 -34.43 8.69 -5.53
N VAL A 60 -33.81 7.52 -5.77
CA VAL A 60 -32.54 7.17 -5.14
C VAL A 60 -31.57 8.31 -5.41
N LYS A 61 -31.29 9.10 -4.36
CA LYS A 61 -30.32 10.20 -4.38
C LYS A 61 -29.08 9.76 -5.16
N PRO A 62 -28.59 10.57 -6.12
CA PRO A 62 -27.41 10.21 -6.87
C PRO A 62 -26.27 9.92 -5.91
N ARG A 63 -25.69 8.72 -6.00
CA ARG A 63 -24.53 8.25 -5.22
C ARG A 63 -23.24 9.07 -5.48
N SER A 64 -23.30 10.27 -6.05
CA SER A 64 -22.15 10.94 -6.66
C SER A 64 -21.53 12.08 -5.85
N ILE A 65 -22.22 12.74 -4.92
CA ILE A 65 -21.63 13.93 -4.25
C ILE A 65 -20.53 13.53 -3.25
N THR A 66 -20.73 12.45 -2.49
CA THR A 66 -19.73 12.00 -1.50
C THR A 66 -18.47 11.42 -2.15
N THR A 67 -18.62 10.71 -3.27
CA THR A 67 -17.49 10.10 -3.99
C THR A 67 -16.66 11.16 -4.71
N VAL A 68 -17.30 12.17 -5.33
CA VAL A 68 -16.60 13.29 -5.97
C VAL A 68 -15.86 14.15 -4.93
N ASN A 69 -16.48 14.43 -3.79
CA ASN A 69 -15.81 15.16 -2.71
C ASN A 69 -14.65 14.37 -2.09
N ARG A 70 -14.78 13.05 -1.98
CA ARG A 70 -13.68 12.17 -1.53
C ARG A 70 -12.55 12.11 -2.55
N LEU A 71 -12.86 12.07 -3.85
CA LEU A 71 -11.87 12.10 -4.92
C LEU A 71 -11.05 13.40 -4.86
N LYS A 72 -11.73 14.54 -4.72
CA LYS A 72 -11.08 15.85 -4.58
C LYS A 72 -10.17 15.92 -3.34
N LEU A 73 -10.64 15.39 -2.20
CA LEU A 73 -9.83 15.32 -0.99
C LEU A 73 -8.57 14.46 -1.19
N VAL A 74 -8.68 13.35 -1.91
CA VAL A 74 -7.55 12.49 -2.24
C VAL A 74 -6.58 13.18 -3.21
N GLU A 75 -7.09 13.88 -4.24
CA GLU A 75 -6.26 14.66 -5.16
C GLU A 75 -5.48 15.77 -4.42
N ASP A 76 -6.13 16.47 -3.49
CA ASP A 76 -5.48 17.50 -2.68
C ASP A 76 -4.43 16.90 -1.73
N GLN A 77 -4.71 15.74 -1.13
CA GLN A 77 -3.75 15.00 -0.32
C GLN A 77 -2.53 14.52 -1.13
N ILE A 78 -2.75 14.03 -2.36
CA ILE A 78 -1.67 13.62 -3.27
C ILE A 78 -0.80 14.83 -3.64
N LYS A 79 -1.40 15.97 -3.99
CA LYS A 79 -0.66 17.20 -4.28
C LYS A 79 0.21 17.63 -3.09
N PHE A 80 -0.35 17.62 -1.88
CA PHE A 80 0.40 17.95 -0.67
C PHE A 80 1.59 17.01 -0.46
N ILE A 81 1.39 15.71 -0.62
CA ILE A 81 2.47 14.71 -0.49
C ILE A 81 3.55 14.96 -1.55
N MET A 82 3.18 15.22 -2.80
CA MET A 82 4.14 15.53 -3.86
C MET A 82 4.96 16.78 -3.56
N THR A 83 4.33 17.86 -3.09
CA THR A 83 5.05 19.07 -2.65
C THR A 83 6.03 18.76 -1.52
N LYS A 84 5.67 17.89 -0.57
CA LYS A 84 6.59 17.48 0.49
C LYS A 84 7.73 16.59 0.01
N ILE A 85 7.48 15.72 -0.96
CA ILE A 85 8.53 14.93 -1.62
C ILE A 85 9.51 15.87 -2.34
N ASP A 86 9.01 16.87 -3.06
CA ASP A 86 9.86 17.85 -3.74
C ASP A 86 10.69 18.68 -2.74
N GLU A 87 10.09 19.16 -1.65
CA GLU A 87 10.81 19.83 -0.57
C GLU A 87 11.90 18.94 0.04
N ILE A 88 11.61 17.65 0.25
CA ILE A 88 12.58 16.67 0.75
C ILE A 88 13.69 16.46 -0.27
N ASN A 89 13.36 16.30 -1.55
CA ASN A 89 14.33 16.11 -2.63
C ASN A 89 15.25 17.33 -2.77
N VAL A 90 14.73 18.55 -2.66
CA VAL A 90 15.53 19.78 -2.65
C VAL A 90 16.45 19.82 -1.43
N LYS A 91 15.94 19.46 -0.24
CA LYS A 91 16.78 19.36 0.96
C LYS A 91 17.85 18.26 0.84
N LEU A 92 17.51 17.13 0.24
CA LEU A 92 18.43 16.03 0.00
C LEU A 92 19.51 16.44 -1.01
N ALA A 93 19.13 17.12 -2.09
CA ALA A 93 20.03 17.69 -3.09
C ALA A 93 20.96 18.74 -2.48
N ASN A 94 20.46 19.57 -1.56
CA ASN A 94 21.27 20.55 -0.83
C ASN A 94 22.23 19.89 0.19
N LEU A 95 21.83 18.77 0.80
CA LEU A 95 22.72 17.95 1.65
C LEU A 95 23.77 17.20 0.81
N SER A 96 23.40 16.77 -0.39
CA SER A 96 24.29 16.13 -1.38
C SER A 96 25.04 17.12 -2.28
N SER A 97 24.84 18.43 -2.07
CA SER A 97 25.72 19.49 -2.57
C SER A 97 27.06 19.50 -1.83
N THR A 98 27.22 18.63 -0.83
CA THR A 98 28.53 18.09 -0.44
C THR A 98 28.98 17.13 -1.54
N ASP A 99 29.50 17.71 -2.62
CA ASP A 99 30.31 17.12 -3.70
C ASP A 99 30.24 15.57 -3.84
N PRO A 100 29.38 15.01 -4.71
CA PRO A 100 29.29 13.56 -4.93
C PRO A 100 30.56 12.94 -5.52
N SER A 101 31.50 13.77 -6.00
CA SER A 101 32.84 13.37 -6.41
C SER A 101 33.66 12.77 -5.26
N ILE A 102 33.45 13.23 -4.01
CA ILE A 102 34.23 12.82 -2.85
C ILE A 102 33.87 11.39 -2.41
N ASN A 103 32.59 11.00 -2.46
CA ASN A 103 32.15 9.69 -1.95
C ASN A 103 32.51 8.51 -2.87
N THR A 104 32.49 8.67 -4.20
CA THR A 104 32.83 7.55 -5.12
C THR A 104 34.32 7.24 -5.15
N HIS A 105 35.19 8.24 -5.03
CA HIS A 105 36.64 8.03 -4.94
C HIS A 105 37.01 7.36 -3.61
N ASP A 106 36.36 7.77 -2.52
CA ASP A 106 36.56 7.20 -1.19
C ASP A 106 36.14 5.73 -1.11
N ILE A 107 35.02 5.33 -1.71
CA ILE A 107 34.58 3.92 -1.72
C ILE A 107 35.57 3.05 -2.51
N LEU A 108 36.04 3.50 -3.67
CA LEU A 108 37.02 2.77 -4.47
C LEU A 108 38.35 2.60 -3.71
N ASP A 109 38.80 3.65 -3.01
CA ASP A 109 39.99 3.61 -2.17
C ASP A 109 39.83 2.65 -1.00
N ILE A 110 38.68 2.66 -0.32
CA ILE A 110 38.36 1.71 0.74
C ILE A 110 38.41 0.28 0.19
N LYS A 111 37.77 0.01 -0.96
CA LYS A 111 37.81 -1.31 -1.61
C LYS A 111 39.24 -1.77 -1.88
N ASN A 112 40.07 -0.88 -2.43
CA ASN A 112 41.47 -1.17 -2.72
C ASN A 112 42.28 -1.46 -1.44
N ILE A 113 42.04 -0.72 -0.36
CA ILE A 113 42.68 -0.97 0.94
C ILE A 113 42.25 -2.33 1.48
N ILE A 114 40.96 -2.67 1.46
CA ILE A 114 40.45 -3.98 1.91
C ILE A 114 41.07 -5.11 1.11
N LYS A 115 41.03 -5.03 -0.24
CA LYS A 115 41.65 -6.01 -1.14
C LYS A 115 43.16 -6.15 -0.89
N SER A 116 43.87 -5.07 -0.55
CA SER A 116 45.32 -5.14 -0.34
C SER A 116 45.72 -5.72 1.02
N ASN A 117 44.85 -5.66 2.03
CA ASN A 117 45.17 -6.13 3.39
C ASN A 117 44.82 -7.61 3.64
N ILE A 118 44.01 -8.23 2.78
CA ILE A 118 43.52 -9.60 2.98
C ILE A 118 43.96 -10.41 1.78
N LEU A 119 44.83 -11.41 1.95
CA LEU A 119 45.25 -12.27 0.84
C LEU A 119 44.12 -13.25 0.43
N PRO A 120 44.09 -13.73 -0.83
CA PRO A 120 43.14 -14.77 -1.26
C PRO A 120 43.18 -16.00 -0.34
N GLY A 121 42.01 -16.54 0.00
CA GLY A 121 41.85 -17.64 0.95
C GLY A 121 42.05 -17.26 2.43
N LYS A 122 42.38 -16.02 2.75
CA LYS A 122 42.43 -15.52 4.15
C LYS A 122 41.10 -14.91 4.55
N SER A 123 40.85 -14.94 5.85
CA SER A 123 39.67 -14.34 6.47
C SER A 123 40.05 -13.22 7.42
N ILE A 124 39.17 -12.23 7.54
CA ILE A 124 39.27 -11.14 8.52
C ILE A 124 37.92 -10.95 9.21
N THR A 125 37.92 -10.69 10.50
CA THR A 125 36.71 -10.28 11.22
C THR A 125 36.39 -8.80 10.97
N VAL A 126 35.14 -8.40 11.18
CA VAL A 126 34.77 -6.98 11.02
C VAL A 126 35.50 -6.10 12.04
N ASP A 127 35.71 -6.59 13.26
CA ASP A 127 36.51 -5.88 14.28
C ASP A 127 37.95 -5.63 13.83
N GLU A 128 38.61 -6.65 13.27
CA GLU A 128 39.97 -6.54 12.72
C GLU A 128 40.01 -5.59 11.51
N LEU A 129 38.99 -5.65 10.65
CA LEU A 129 38.87 -4.76 9.50
C LEU A 129 38.79 -3.29 9.94
N LEU A 130 37.95 -2.98 10.94
CA LEU A 130 37.79 -1.63 11.48
C LEU A 130 39.05 -1.11 12.18
N ASN A 131 39.95 -2.00 12.61
CA ASN A 131 41.23 -1.65 13.23
C ASN A 131 42.35 -1.39 12.21
N ILE A 132 42.11 -1.56 10.90
CA ILE A 132 43.10 -1.22 9.87
C ILE A 132 43.37 0.28 9.89
N LYS A 133 44.59 0.68 10.22
CA LYS A 133 45.01 2.10 10.33
C LYS A 133 44.69 2.94 9.09
N ARG A 134 44.76 2.34 7.89
CA ARG A 134 44.43 3.03 6.63
C ARG A 134 42.93 3.27 6.46
N LEU A 135 42.08 2.50 7.15
CA LEU A 135 40.63 2.64 7.13
C LEU A 135 40.10 3.60 8.21
N SER A 136 40.89 3.93 9.24
CA SER A 136 40.45 4.79 10.34
C SER A 136 40.09 6.23 9.94
N LYS A 137 40.51 6.67 8.75
CA LYS A 137 40.18 7.98 8.19
C LYS A 137 38.79 8.02 7.52
N PHE A 138 38.15 6.87 7.30
CA PHE A 138 36.85 6.77 6.67
C PHE A 138 35.76 6.50 7.71
N THR A 139 34.53 6.89 7.38
CA THR A 139 33.38 6.59 8.24
C THR A 139 33.06 5.09 8.24
N ARG A 140 32.44 4.59 9.32
CA ARG A 140 32.00 3.19 9.39
C ARG A 140 31.02 2.85 8.28
N ASP A 141 30.12 3.77 7.95
CA ASP A 141 29.11 3.57 6.91
C ASP A 141 29.77 3.40 5.54
N SER A 142 30.76 4.23 5.20
CA SER A 142 31.53 4.08 3.95
C SER A 142 32.27 2.74 3.88
N ILE A 143 32.85 2.28 5.00
CA ILE A 143 33.50 0.97 5.07
C ILE A 143 32.48 -0.16 4.87
N TYR A 144 31.31 -0.06 5.49
CA TYR A 144 30.27 -1.08 5.38
C TYR A 144 29.71 -1.16 3.96
N THR A 145 29.43 -0.03 3.33
CA THR A 145 29.04 0.02 1.91
C THR A 145 30.09 -0.62 1.02
N ALA A 146 31.37 -0.26 1.20
CA ALA A 146 32.44 -0.86 0.41
C ALA A 146 32.57 -2.38 0.62
N VAL A 147 32.36 -2.88 1.84
CA VAL A 147 32.34 -4.32 2.12
C VAL A 147 31.18 -5.02 1.43
N ILE A 148 29.96 -4.43 1.48
CA ILE A 148 28.79 -5.00 0.82
C ILE A 148 29.03 -5.10 -0.68
N ASP A 149 29.52 -4.02 -1.30
CA ASP A 149 29.86 -4.02 -2.72
C ASP A 149 30.88 -5.12 -3.07
N LEU A 150 31.89 -5.35 -2.22
CA LEU A 150 32.91 -6.39 -2.44
C LEU A 150 32.36 -7.81 -2.33
N VAL A 151 31.30 -8.00 -1.55
CA VAL A 151 30.58 -9.27 -1.43
C VAL A 151 29.68 -9.45 -2.65
N ASP A 152 28.99 -8.40 -3.09
CA ASP A 152 28.15 -8.40 -4.29
C ASP A 152 28.98 -8.59 -5.58
N GLU A 153 30.21 -8.06 -5.61
CA GLU A 153 31.23 -8.30 -6.65
C GLU A 153 31.84 -9.72 -6.58
N GLU A 154 31.38 -10.58 -5.67
CA GLU A 154 31.88 -11.95 -5.45
C GLU A 154 33.37 -12.07 -5.11
N ILE A 155 33.98 -11.00 -4.58
CA ILE A 155 35.40 -10.98 -4.19
C ILE A 155 35.58 -11.56 -2.78
N PHE A 156 34.57 -11.40 -1.93
CA PHE A 156 34.57 -11.90 -0.56
C PHE A 156 33.31 -12.71 -0.26
N ASP A 157 33.50 -13.85 0.40
CA ASP A 157 32.41 -14.59 1.05
C ASP A 157 32.21 -14.09 2.48
N VAL A 158 30.98 -14.19 2.97
CA VAL A 158 30.59 -13.74 4.31
C VAL A 158 30.33 -14.90 5.25
N SER A 159 30.63 -14.71 6.53
CA SER A 159 30.28 -15.64 7.59
C SER A 159 29.92 -14.91 8.87
N LYS A 160 29.15 -15.58 9.75
CA LYS A 160 28.64 -14.94 10.97
C LYS A 160 29.73 -14.43 11.90
N GLY A 161 30.86 -15.16 12.03
CA GLY A 161 32.03 -14.78 12.82
C GLY A 161 31.76 -14.49 14.30
N ASN A 162 32.80 -14.45 15.13
CA ASN A 162 32.71 -14.01 16.52
C ASN A 162 33.13 -12.53 16.67
N SER A 163 32.64 -11.68 15.77
CA SER A 163 32.92 -10.24 15.79
C SER A 163 31.87 -9.50 16.62
N LYS A 164 32.31 -8.54 17.44
CA LYS A 164 31.44 -7.65 18.22
C LYS A 164 30.67 -6.73 17.29
N ASN A 165 31.34 -6.21 16.25
CA ASN A 165 30.70 -5.47 15.18
C ASN A 165 30.19 -6.43 14.10
N LYS A 166 28.98 -6.17 13.58
CA LYS A 166 28.41 -6.94 12.47
C LYS A 166 27.87 -6.01 11.39
N ILE A 167 28.20 -6.30 10.14
CA ILE A 167 27.65 -5.62 8.97
C ILE A 167 26.31 -6.30 8.63
N GLN A 168 25.27 -5.50 8.36
CA GLN A 168 23.89 -5.96 8.16
C GLN A 168 23.33 -6.85 9.30
N GLY A 169 23.91 -6.77 10.51
CA GLY A 169 23.47 -7.53 11.67
C GLY A 169 23.89 -9.01 11.70
N TYR A 170 24.49 -9.55 10.63
CA TYR A 170 24.92 -10.95 10.59
C TYR A 170 26.32 -11.19 10.05
N ILE A 171 26.92 -10.27 9.29
CA ILE A 171 28.27 -10.45 8.73
C ILE A 171 29.28 -10.07 9.81
N GLY A 172 29.99 -11.05 10.36
CA GLY A 172 31.06 -10.82 11.35
C GLY A 172 32.44 -11.21 10.85
N ARG A 173 32.54 -11.91 9.72
CA ARG A 173 33.82 -12.27 9.11
C ARG A 173 33.71 -12.34 7.59
N LEU A 174 34.70 -11.76 6.91
CA LEU A 174 34.90 -11.79 5.47
C LEU A 174 35.98 -12.80 5.13
N ILE A 175 35.80 -13.56 4.05
CA ILE A 175 36.75 -14.54 3.53
C ILE A 175 37.04 -14.13 2.09
N ARG A 176 38.28 -13.82 1.76
CA ARG A 176 38.62 -13.44 0.38
C ARG A 176 38.65 -14.70 -0.48
N ARG A 177 37.94 -14.67 -1.62
CA ARG A 177 38.03 -15.72 -2.62
C ARG A 177 39.43 -15.78 -3.26
#